data_AF-A0A357L4S1-F1
#
_entry.id   AF-A0A357L4S1-F1
#
_cell.length_a   1.000
_cell.length_b   1.000
_cell.length_c   1.000
_cell.angle_alpha   90.00
_cell.angle_beta   90.00
_cell.angle_gamma   90.00
#
_symmetry.space_group_name_H-M   'P 1'
#
loop_
_entity.id
_entity.type
_entity.pdbx_description
1 polymer ?
#
loop_
_entity_poly.entity_id
_entity_poly.type
_entity_poly.pdbx_seq_one_letter_code
_entity_poly.pdbx_strand_id
1 'polypeptide(L)' 'MSEQKSPSQIRLILAQFLFANGVDIEGLYKALGAELADCDAEAVSHMAGIIDGVTLATSKIKSHGIDNWARS' A
#
# COMPACT_ATOMS: atom_id res chain seq x y z
N MET A 1 15.24 20.94 -9.90
CA MET A 1 13.81 20.68 -10.17
C MET A 1 13.45 19.40 -9.45
N SER A 2 12.58 19.43 -8.43
CA SER A 2 12.07 18.18 -7.86
C SER A 2 11.35 17.42 -8.96
N GLU A 3 11.82 16.24 -9.34
CA GLU A 3 11.10 15.39 -10.30
C GLU A 3 9.67 15.19 -9.78
N GLN A 4 8.69 15.68 -10.55
CA GLN A 4 7.30 15.54 -10.20
C GLN A 4 6.93 14.08 -10.42
N LYS A 5 6.65 13.37 -9.31
CA LYS A 5 6.32 11.95 -9.35
C LYS A 5 5.06 11.73 -10.17
N SER A 6 5.04 10.66 -10.95
CA SER A 6 3.84 10.27 -11.68
C SER A 6 2.70 9.91 -10.71
N PRO A 7 1.43 9.98 -11.14
CA PRO A 7 0.31 9.55 -10.32
C PRO A 7 0.44 8.11 -9.80
N SER A 8 1.01 7.20 -10.61
CA SER A 8 1.29 5.82 -10.19
C SER A 8 2.33 5.74 -9.08
N GLN A 9 3.41 6.53 -9.15
CA GLN A 9 4.43 6.61 -8.11
C GLN A 9 3.88 7.20 -6.81
N ILE A 10 3.01 8.22 -6.90
CA ILE A 10 2.35 8.82 -5.72
C ILE A 10 1.46 7.78 -5.04
N ARG A 11 0.64 7.05 -5.81
CA ARG A 11 -0.21 5.97 -5.29
C ARG A 11 0.60 4.87 -4.60
N LEU A 12 1.75 4.50 -5.16
CA LEU A 12 2.65 3.53 -4.55
C LEU A 12 3.21 4.00 -3.20
N ILE A 13 3.69 5.24 -3.12
CA ILE A 13 4.23 5.80 -1.87
C ILE A 13 3.11 5.92 -0.82
N LEU A 14 1.92 6.36 -1.23
CA LEU A 14 0.78 6.47 -0.32
C LEU A 14 0.36 5.10 0.22
N ALA A 15 0.23 4.09 -0.65
CA ALA A 15 -0.08 2.73 -0.24
C ALA A 15 0.95 2.15 0.74
N GLN A 16 2.25 2.39 0.51
CA GLN A 16 3.32 2.00 1.43
C GLN A 16 3.20 2.70 2.78
N PHE A 17 2.87 4.00 2.80
CA PHE A 17 2.65 4.75 4.02
C PHE A 17 1.45 4.23 4.82
N LEU A 18 0.33 3.96 4.15
CA LEU A 18 -0.88 3.40 4.76
C LEU A 18 -0.59 2.05 5.41
N PHE A 19 0.08 1.14 4.68
CA PHE A 19 0.50 -0.15 5.21
C PHE A 19 1.41 -0.03 6.44
N ALA A 20 2.43 0.84 6.38
CA ALA A 20 3.38 1.01 7.47
C ALA A 20 2.75 1.54 8.77
N ASN A 21 1.67 2.32 8.65
CA ASN A 21 0.95 2.88 9.79
C ASN A 21 -0.30 2.09 10.18
N GLY A 22 -0.57 0.96 9.52
CA GLY A 22 -1.77 0.15 9.79
C GLY A 22 -3.08 0.88 9.48
N VAL A 23 -3.07 1.80 8.51
CA VAL A 23 -4.26 2.55 8.07
C VAL A 23 -4.82 1.88 6.82
N ASP A 24 -6.11 1.64 6.78
CA ASP A 24 -6.81 1.14 5.61
C ASP A 24 -7.19 2.28 4.64
N ILE A 25 -7.42 1.92 3.37
CA ILE A 25 -7.84 2.90 2.36
C ILE A 25 -9.21 3.48 2.73
N GLU A 26 -10.13 2.66 3.21
CA GLU A 26 -11.47 3.10 3.61
C GLU A 26 -11.44 4.12 4.76
N GLY A 27 -10.64 3.87 5.79
CA GLY A 27 -10.44 4.80 6.91
C GLY A 27 -9.74 6.09 6.50
N LEU A 28 -8.80 6.05 5.54
CA LEU A 28 -8.23 7.27 4.95
C LEU A 28 -9.32 8.13 4.31
N TYR A 29 -10.16 7.55 3.44
CA TYR A 29 -11.19 8.30 2.73
C TYR A 29 -12.27 8.83 3.69
N LYS A 30 -12.70 8.02 4.67
CA LYS A 30 -13.60 8.47 5.73
C LYS A 30 -13.02 9.63 6.54
N ALA A 31 -11.73 9.60 6.88
CA ALA A 31 -11.08 10.68 7.61
C ALA A 31 -11.00 11.98 6.79
N LEU A 32 -10.93 11.87 5.47
CA LEU A 32 -11.00 13.02 4.54
C LEU A 32 -12.45 13.49 4.29
N GLY A 33 -13.45 12.81 4.85
CA GLY A 33 -14.87 13.12 4.63
C GLY A 33 -15.35 12.73 3.23
N ALA A 34 -14.67 11.81 2.56
CA ALA A 34 -15.01 11.31 1.24
C ALA A 34 -15.52 9.87 1.32
N GLU A 35 -16.55 9.55 0.54
CA GLU A 35 -17.00 8.18 0.37
C GLU A 35 -16.16 7.48 -0.71
N LEU A 36 -15.81 6.22 -0.44
CA LEU A 36 -14.98 5.44 -1.36
C LEU A 36 -15.66 5.25 -2.74
N ALA A 37 -17.00 5.25 -2.75
CA ALA A 37 -17.83 5.12 -3.95
C ALA A 37 -17.76 6.36 -4.86
N ASP A 38 -17.43 7.53 -4.31
CA ASP A 38 -17.31 8.79 -5.06
C ASP A 38 -15.90 9.00 -5.61
N CYS A 39 -14.97 8.10 -5.28
CA CYS A 39 -13.58 8.19 -5.67
C CYS A 39 -13.30 7.45 -6.99
N ASP A 40 -12.22 7.85 -7.66
CA ASP A 40 -11.76 7.15 -8.88
C ASP A 40 -11.45 5.68 -8.57
N ALA A 41 -12.29 4.80 -9.11
CA ALA A 41 -12.21 3.36 -8.91
C ALA A 41 -10.87 2.78 -9.39
N GLU A 42 -10.27 3.32 -10.45
CA GLU A 42 -8.97 2.84 -10.94
C GLU A 42 -7.86 3.19 -9.95
N ALA A 43 -7.87 4.43 -9.42
CA ALA A 43 -6.91 4.87 -8.43
C ALA A 43 -7.02 4.07 -7.12
N VAL A 44 -8.25 3.86 -6.63
CA VAL A 44 -8.53 3.07 -5.42
C VAL A 44 -8.11 1.62 -5.61
N SER A 45 -8.49 0.99 -6.72
CA SER A 45 -8.13 -0.39 -7.06
C SER A 45 -6.61 -0.58 -7.16
N HIS A 46 -5.92 0.36 -7.82
CA HIS A 46 -4.46 0.32 -7.93
C HIS A 46 -3.78 0.41 -6.56
N MET A 47 -4.26 1.28 -5.66
CA MET A 47 -3.72 1.37 -4.30
C MET A 47 -4.01 0.09 -3.49
N ALA A 48 -5.23 -0.44 -3.57
CA ALA A 48 -5.60 -1.69 -2.89
C ALA A 48 -4.71 -2.85 -3.33
N GLY A 49 -4.49 -3.01 -4.64
CA GLY A 49 -3.61 -4.05 -5.17
C GLY A 49 -2.16 -3.94 -4.69
N ILE A 50 -1.66 -2.71 -4.49
CA ILE A 50 -0.31 -2.50 -3.91
C ILE A 50 -0.29 -2.94 -2.44
N ILE A 51 -1.28 -2.55 -1.65
CA ILE A 51 -1.38 -2.93 -0.23
C ILE A 51 -1.51 -4.45 -0.08
N ASP A 52 -2.33 -5.10 -0.90
CA ASP A 52 -2.50 -6.55 -0.92
C ASP A 52 -1.19 -7.25 -1.28
N GLY A 53 -0.48 -6.76 -2.30
CA GLY A 53 0.82 -7.27 -2.71
C GLY A 53 1.88 -7.16 -1.60
N VAL A 54 1.95 -6.00 -0.92
CA VAL A 54 2.87 -5.77 0.21
C VAL A 54 2.51 -6.65 1.41
N THR A 55 1.22 -6.81 1.70
CA THR A 55 0.72 -7.67 2.78
C THR A 55 1.07 -9.13 2.52
N LEU A 56 0.84 -9.62 1.30
CA LEU A 56 1.18 -10.98 0.88
C LEU A 56 2.69 -11.21 0.96
N ALA A 57 3.50 -10.29 0.43
CA ALA A 57 4.96 -10.38 0.48
C ALA A 57 5.46 -10.39 1.93
N THR A 58 4.95 -9.51 2.79
CA THR A 58 5.30 -9.44 4.21
C THR A 58 4.91 -10.72 4.94
N SER A 59 3.71 -11.26 4.67
CA SER A 59 3.25 -12.52 5.24
C SER A 59 4.15 -13.68 4.81
N LYS A 60 4.53 -13.75 3.52
CA LYS A 60 5.46 -14.77 3.01
C LYS A 60 6.85 -14.64 3.64
N ILE A 61 7.39 -13.42 3.74
CA ILE A 61 8.69 -13.19 4.40
C ILE A 61 8.64 -13.62 5.86
N LYS A 62 7.53 -13.37 6.58
CA LYS A 62 7.37 -13.82 7.97
C LYS A 62 7.19 -15.33 8.09
N SER A 63 6.43 -15.96 7.19
CA SER A 63 6.18 -17.41 7.22
C SER A 63 7.40 -18.22 6.78
N HIS A 64 8.19 -17.69 5.85
CA HIS A 64 9.50 -18.20 5.45
C HIS A 64 10.64 -17.48 6.21
N GLY A 65 10.31 -16.92 7.39
CA GLY A 65 11.17 -16.06 8.19
C GLY A 65 12.59 -16.58 8.26
N ILE A 66 13.51 -15.87 7.61
CA ILE A 66 14.94 -16.16 7.66
C ILE A 66 15.19 -17.64 7.36
N ASP A 67 14.77 -18.10 6.17
CA ASP A 67 15.20 -19.39 5.64
C ASP A 67 16.70 -19.56 5.89
N ASN A 68 17.08 -20.77 6.29
CA ASN A 68 18.39 -21.25 6.79
C ASN A 68 19.68 -20.72 6.11
N TRP A 69 19.60 -19.92 5.04
CA TRP A 69 20.69 -19.14 4.48
C TRP A 69 21.33 -18.22 5.52
N ALA A 70 20.61 -17.34 6.23
CA ALA A 70 21.26 -16.37 7.13
C ALA A 70 21.86 -16.99 8.41
N ARG A 71 21.89 -18.32 8.51
CA ARG A 71 22.48 -19.08 9.62
C ARG A 71 23.88 -19.64 9.27
N SER A 72 24.43 -19.37 8.09
CA SER A 72 25.82 -19.72 7.71
C SER A 72 26.73 -18.51 7.65
#